data_AF-A0A7W0LDU8-F1
#
_entry.id   AF-A0A7W0LDU8-F1
#
_cell.length_a   1.000
_cell.length_b   1.000
_cell.length_c   1.000
_cell.angle_alpha   90.00
_cell.angle_beta   90.00
_cell.angle_gamma   90.00
#
_symmetry.space_group_name_H-M   'P 1'
#
loop_
_entity.id
_entity.type
_entity.pdbx_description
1 polymer ?
#
loop_
_entity_poly.entity_id
_entity_poly.type
_entity_poly.pdbx_seq_one_letter_code
_entity_poly.pdbx_strand_id
1 'polypeptide(L)'
;MKSLLIVVFVLSAASPAAAQGPAFSPGIGATRGDGGSITTARELYASARYDEALALLNGLKTGEGSQASDLKTIEQYRSLCLLALGRADEAESAIAAVVTVDPFFAPTESEASPRVRAAFSDVRKKLLPGIAASSYTAAKQTFDRKEPAAAERMFRDLVRLLDDPQMNGRLADLRVLAGGFLDLATAAAAPPPAPEPASKPEPARTEARAVRAAPAIPTVYGGEEPGIVAPVVLRQQVPNIPAAIIGMTKERGMLDVTIDEQGRVIAMTLRTVIHPLYDSLLLTSARDWKYRPATLNGVPVRFKKIIQISLPRR
;
A
#
# COMPACT_ATOMS: atom_id res chain seq x y z
N MET A 1 -40.81 -18.37 -80.23
CA MET A 1 -39.35 -18.56 -80.47
C MET A 1 -38.65 -18.21 -79.16
N LYS A 2 -37.95 -19.05 -78.39
CA LYS A 2 -37.48 -20.43 -78.50
C LYS A 2 -37.52 -21.02 -77.07
N SER A 3 -38.00 -22.25 -76.95
CA SER A 3 -37.79 -23.16 -75.82
C SER A 3 -36.33 -23.60 -75.73
N LEU A 4 -35.83 -23.93 -74.54
CA LEU A 4 -35.14 -25.19 -74.19
C LEU A 4 -34.70 -25.11 -72.70
N LEU A 5 -35.22 -25.92 -71.76
CA LEU A 5 -35.01 -27.36 -71.49
C LEU A 5 -33.74 -27.66 -70.64
N ILE A 6 -33.99 -27.80 -69.34
CA ILE A 6 -33.50 -28.81 -68.36
C ILE A 6 -32.27 -29.64 -68.75
N VAL A 7 -31.26 -29.68 -67.86
CA VAL A 7 -30.62 -30.94 -67.41
C VAL A 7 -30.28 -30.85 -65.92
N VAL A 8 -30.97 -31.67 -65.12
CA VAL A 8 -30.59 -32.10 -63.77
C VAL A 8 -29.65 -33.29 -63.93
N PHE A 9 -28.52 -33.31 -63.21
CA PHE A 9 -27.77 -34.53 -62.95
C PHE A 9 -27.52 -34.65 -61.45
N VAL A 10 -28.23 -35.60 -60.83
CA VAL A 10 -27.92 -36.15 -59.52
C VAL A 10 -26.99 -37.34 -59.76
N LEU A 11 -25.82 -37.37 -59.13
CA LEU A 11 -25.08 -38.61 -58.92
C LEU A 11 -24.62 -38.69 -57.47
N SER A 12 -25.15 -39.71 -56.81
CA SER A 12 -24.77 -40.24 -55.50
C SER A 12 -23.46 -41.02 -55.62
N ALA A 13 -22.58 -40.93 -54.61
CA ALA A 13 -22.08 -42.11 -53.87
C ALA A 13 -20.93 -41.78 -52.90
N ALA A 14 -21.01 -42.46 -51.76
CA ALA A 14 -19.92 -43.02 -50.95
C ALA A 14 -19.08 -42.09 -50.06
N SER A 15 -19.43 -42.10 -48.77
CA SER A 15 -18.47 -42.01 -47.67
C SER A 15 -17.48 -43.18 -47.71
N PRO A 16 -16.26 -42.95 -47.21
CA PRO A 16 -15.63 -43.92 -46.32
C PRO A 16 -15.26 -43.28 -44.98
N ALA A 17 -15.63 -43.95 -43.90
CA ALA A 17 -15.03 -43.77 -42.60
C ALA A 17 -13.67 -44.48 -42.58
N ALA A 18 -12.59 -43.75 -42.24
CA ALA A 18 -11.38 -44.34 -41.70
C ALA A 18 -10.58 -43.27 -40.95
N ALA A 19 -10.19 -43.64 -39.74
CA ALA A 19 -9.38 -42.92 -38.79
C ALA A 19 -8.08 -42.34 -39.37
N GLN A 20 -7.71 -41.16 -38.87
CA GLN A 20 -6.34 -40.76 -38.56
C GLN A 20 -6.40 -39.42 -37.81
N GLY A 21 -6.19 -39.46 -36.49
CA GLY A 21 -5.91 -38.25 -35.73
C GLY A 21 -4.50 -37.74 -36.05
N PRO A 22 -4.24 -36.42 -36.00
CA PRO A 22 -2.88 -35.92 -35.86
C PRO A 22 -2.55 -35.92 -34.35
N ALA A 23 -1.73 -36.85 -33.89
CA ALA A 23 -0.28 -36.70 -33.83
C ALA A 23 0.13 -35.53 -32.92
N PHE A 24 0.27 -35.84 -31.63
CA PHE A 24 1.21 -35.13 -30.76
C PHE A 24 2.62 -35.31 -31.33
N SER A 25 3.26 -34.20 -31.69
CA SER A 25 4.73 -34.08 -31.73
C SER A 25 5.12 -32.94 -30.80
N PRO A 26 5.91 -33.21 -29.74
CA PRO A 26 6.43 -32.18 -28.86
C PRO A 26 7.74 -31.62 -29.42
N GLY A 27 7.92 -30.31 -29.34
CA GLY A 27 9.24 -29.68 -29.44
C GLY A 27 9.32 -28.55 -30.46
N ILE A 28 9.18 -27.33 -29.97
CA ILE A 28 10.21 -26.27 -29.95
C ILE A 28 9.74 -25.26 -28.91
N GLY A 29 10.63 -24.86 -28.01
CA GLY A 29 10.32 -24.01 -26.87
C GLY A 29 9.66 -22.69 -27.29
N ALA A 30 8.38 -22.56 -27.00
CA ALA A 30 7.67 -21.30 -26.97
C ALA A 30 7.34 -21.00 -25.51
N THR A 31 7.86 -19.88 -25.03
CA THR A 31 7.43 -19.25 -23.79
C THR A 31 5.90 -19.14 -23.77
N ARG A 32 5.26 -19.94 -22.90
CA ARG A 32 3.89 -19.82 -22.35
C ARG A 32 2.78 -19.38 -23.34
N GLY A 33 2.10 -20.36 -23.95
CA GLY A 33 1.01 -20.18 -24.93
C GLY A 33 -0.31 -19.61 -24.40
N ASP A 34 -0.43 -19.28 -23.11
CA ASP A 34 -1.69 -18.84 -22.50
C ASP A 34 -2.16 -17.46 -22.99
N GLY A 35 -1.22 -16.53 -23.23
CA GLY A 35 -1.56 -15.17 -23.70
C GLY A 35 -2.14 -15.14 -25.12
N GLY A 36 -1.69 -16.07 -25.98
CA GLY A 36 -2.28 -16.27 -27.31
C GLY A 36 -3.71 -16.81 -27.22
N SER A 37 -3.93 -17.81 -26.36
CA SER A 37 -5.25 -18.41 -26.17
C SER A 37 -6.28 -17.45 -25.54
N ILE A 38 -5.86 -16.58 -24.61
CA ILE A 38 -6.74 -15.52 -24.09
C ILE A 38 -7.13 -14.55 -25.20
N THR A 39 -6.18 -14.16 -26.06
CA THR A 39 -6.46 -13.26 -27.20
C THR A 39 -7.48 -13.88 -28.15
N THR A 40 -7.32 -15.16 -28.51
CA THR A 40 -8.30 -15.89 -29.32
C THR A 40 -9.68 -15.95 -28.67
N ALA A 41 -9.77 -16.15 -27.35
CA ALA A 41 -11.05 -16.14 -26.65
C ALA A 41 -11.75 -14.76 -26.74
N ARG A 42 -11.00 -13.65 -26.73
CA ARG A 42 -11.55 -12.30 -26.91
C ARG A 42 -12.11 -12.09 -28.31
N GLU A 43 -11.43 -12.60 -29.33
CA GLU A 43 -11.88 -12.54 -30.72
C GLU A 43 -13.17 -13.37 -30.93
N LEU A 44 -13.24 -14.56 -30.32
CA LEU A 44 -14.45 -15.37 -30.32
C LEU A 44 -15.62 -14.65 -29.63
N TYR A 45 -15.37 -13.99 -28.49
CA TYR A 45 -16.37 -13.14 -27.84
C TYR A 45 -16.82 -11.97 -28.73
N ALA A 46 -15.88 -11.26 -29.36
CA ALA A 46 -16.18 -10.12 -30.24
C ALA A 46 -16.97 -10.52 -31.49
N SER A 47 -16.78 -11.76 -31.96
CA SER A 47 -17.54 -12.36 -33.08
C SER A 47 -18.84 -13.04 -32.64
N ALA A 48 -19.27 -12.86 -31.39
CA ALA A 48 -20.46 -13.47 -30.80
C ALA A 48 -20.48 -15.02 -30.79
N ARG A 49 -19.31 -15.65 -30.87
CA ARG A 49 -19.12 -17.11 -30.77
C ARG A 49 -18.94 -17.51 -29.30
N TYR A 50 -19.98 -17.28 -28.50
CA TYR A 50 -19.91 -17.39 -27.04
C TYR A 50 -19.63 -18.80 -26.52
N ASP A 51 -20.22 -19.84 -27.10
CA ASP A 51 -19.98 -21.23 -26.67
C ASP A 51 -18.53 -21.68 -26.91
N GLU A 52 -17.96 -21.31 -28.05
CA GLU A 52 -16.57 -21.63 -28.39
C GLU A 52 -15.58 -20.87 -27.50
N ALA A 53 -15.86 -19.58 -27.26
CA ALA A 53 -15.09 -18.79 -26.30
C ALA A 53 -15.13 -19.45 -24.91
N LEU A 54 -16.30 -19.91 -24.45
CA LEU A 54 -16.45 -20.58 -23.16
C LEU A 54 -15.69 -21.90 -23.09
N ALA A 55 -15.74 -22.73 -24.13
CA ALA A 55 -14.99 -23.97 -24.19
C ALA A 55 -13.48 -23.72 -24.05
N LEU A 56 -12.95 -22.74 -24.79
CA LEU A 56 -11.55 -22.35 -24.71
C LEU A 56 -11.18 -21.81 -23.31
N LEU A 57 -12.00 -20.91 -22.76
CA LEU A 57 -11.78 -20.32 -21.43
C LEU A 57 -11.88 -21.37 -20.29
N ASN A 58 -12.70 -22.41 -20.42
CA ASN A 58 -12.75 -23.54 -19.49
C ASN A 58 -11.42 -24.31 -19.47
N GLY A 59 -10.85 -24.54 -20.65
CA GLY A 59 -9.55 -25.19 -20.79
C GLY A 59 -8.44 -24.38 -20.11
N LEU A 60 -8.39 -23.07 -20.35
CA LEU A 60 -7.40 -22.17 -19.76
C LEU A 60 -7.49 -22.08 -18.24
N LYS A 61 -8.70 -22.07 -17.68
CA LYS A 61 -8.90 -22.07 -16.23
C LYS A 61 -8.31 -23.31 -15.55
N THR A 62 -8.34 -24.46 -16.22
CA THR A 62 -7.92 -25.75 -15.67
C THR A 62 -6.40 -25.97 -15.81
N GLY A 63 -5.73 -25.18 -16.65
CA GLY A 63 -4.29 -25.27 -16.85
C GLY A 63 -3.49 -24.87 -15.60
N GLU A 64 -2.52 -25.71 -15.23
CA GLU A 64 -1.61 -25.43 -14.10
C GLU A 64 -0.71 -24.22 -14.40
N GLY A 65 -0.67 -23.24 -13.48
CA GLY A 65 0.27 -22.12 -13.53
C GLY A 65 -0.26 -20.77 -14.02
N SER A 66 -1.58 -20.65 -14.26
CA SER A 66 -2.20 -19.35 -14.60
C SER A 66 -1.98 -18.30 -13.51
N GLN A 67 -1.50 -17.12 -13.91
CA GLN A 67 -1.32 -15.98 -12.99
C GLN A 67 -2.69 -15.45 -12.53
N ALA A 68 -2.73 -14.79 -11.37
CA ALA A 68 -3.97 -14.21 -10.85
C ALA A 68 -4.63 -13.21 -11.83
N SER A 69 -3.83 -12.43 -12.56
CA SER A 69 -4.30 -11.52 -13.62
C SER A 69 -4.97 -12.24 -14.78
N ASP A 70 -4.43 -13.40 -15.16
CA ASP A 70 -4.93 -14.20 -16.26
C ASP A 70 -6.23 -14.88 -15.85
N LEU A 71 -6.28 -15.43 -14.63
CA LEU A 71 -7.50 -15.98 -14.05
C LEU A 71 -8.63 -14.95 -13.97
N LYS A 72 -8.34 -13.73 -13.51
CA LYS A 72 -9.32 -12.63 -13.52
C LYS A 72 -9.85 -12.38 -14.94
N THR A 73 -8.94 -12.26 -15.91
CA THR A 73 -9.29 -12.00 -17.31
C THR A 73 -10.15 -13.13 -17.89
N ILE A 74 -9.76 -14.38 -17.62
CA ILE A 74 -10.48 -15.59 -18.04
C ILE A 74 -11.90 -15.55 -17.48
N GLU A 75 -12.06 -15.37 -16.17
CA GLU A 75 -13.38 -15.33 -15.52
C GLU A 75 -14.22 -14.13 -15.95
N GLN A 76 -13.59 -13.00 -16.25
CA GLN A 76 -14.28 -11.84 -16.80
C GLN A 76 -14.93 -12.19 -18.14
N TYR A 77 -14.18 -12.70 -19.12
CA TYR A 77 -14.77 -13.06 -20.42
C TYR A 77 -15.75 -14.23 -20.31
N ARG A 78 -15.53 -15.18 -19.40
CA ARG A 78 -16.49 -16.26 -19.13
C ARG A 78 -17.82 -15.71 -18.65
N SER A 79 -17.80 -14.80 -17.68
CA SER A 79 -19.03 -14.18 -17.17
C SER A 79 -19.81 -13.46 -18.27
N LEU A 80 -19.12 -12.74 -19.16
CA LEU A 80 -19.75 -12.04 -20.28
C LEU A 80 -20.40 -13.01 -21.27
N CYS A 81 -19.73 -14.10 -21.63
CA CYS A 81 -20.29 -15.13 -22.50
C CYS A 81 -21.51 -15.81 -21.85
N LEU A 82 -21.43 -16.16 -20.56
CA LEU A 82 -22.52 -16.80 -19.84
C LEU A 82 -23.76 -15.89 -19.72
N LEU A 83 -23.56 -14.59 -19.50
CA LEU A 83 -24.64 -13.60 -19.51
C LEU A 83 -25.29 -13.48 -20.90
N ALA A 84 -24.50 -13.49 -21.97
CA ALA A 84 -25.00 -13.42 -23.34
C ALA A 84 -25.83 -14.67 -23.70
N LEU A 85 -25.43 -15.84 -23.21
CA LEU A 85 -26.13 -17.12 -23.38
C LEU A 85 -27.32 -17.31 -22.42
N GLY A 86 -27.57 -16.39 -21.49
CA GLY A 86 -28.65 -16.50 -20.51
C GLY A 86 -28.42 -17.50 -19.38
N ARG A 87 -27.18 -17.97 -19.19
CA ARG A 87 -26.77 -18.93 -18.14
C ARG A 87 -26.46 -18.21 -16.83
N ALA A 88 -27.50 -17.77 -16.14
CA ALA A 88 -27.39 -16.84 -15.00
C ALA A 88 -26.56 -17.38 -13.81
N ASP A 89 -26.79 -18.62 -13.37
CA ASP A 89 -26.11 -19.17 -12.17
C ASP A 89 -24.60 -19.34 -12.38
N GLU A 90 -24.22 -19.78 -13.57
CA GLU A 90 -22.82 -19.93 -13.95
C GLU A 90 -22.16 -18.56 -14.15
N ALA A 91 -22.89 -17.59 -14.70
CA ALA A 91 -22.43 -16.22 -14.79
C ALA A 91 -22.15 -15.62 -13.40
N GLU A 92 -23.07 -15.78 -12.44
CA GLU A 92 -22.87 -15.34 -11.06
C GLU A 92 -21.61 -15.96 -10.44
N SER A 93 -21.38 -17.25 -10.69
CA SER A 93 -20.18 -17.96 -10.22
C SER A 93 -18.89 -17.40 -10.85
N ALA A 94 -18.89 -17.10 -12.15
CA ALA A 94 -17.75 -16.50 -12.83
C ALA A 94 -17.49 -15.06 -12.36
N ILE A 95 -18.55 -14.25 -12.17
CA ILE A 95 -18.46 -12.90 -11.59
C ILE A 95 -17.88 -12.96 -10.18
N ALA A 96 -18.33 -13.92 -9.36
CA ALA A 96 -17.83 -14.10 -8.00
C ALA A 96 -16.33 -14.38 -7.99
N ALA A 97 -15.82 -15.17 -8.94
CA ALA A 97 -14.39 -15.42 -9.10
C ALA A 97 -13.62 -14.13 -9.46
N VAL A 98 -14.16 -13.30 -10.37
CA VAL A 98 -13.55 -12.00 -10.71
C VAL A 98 -13.48 -11.08 -9.49
N VAL A 99 -14.59 -10.92 -8.77
CA VAL A 99 -14.69 -10.03 -7.59
C VAL A 99 -13.82 -10.53 -6.43
N THR A 100 -13.62 -11.84 -6.31
CA THR A 100 -12.72 -12.41 -5.29
C THR A 100 -11.26 -12.04 -5.56
N VAL A 101 -10.84 -12.03 -6.84
CA VAL A 101 -9.48 -11.64 -7.23
C VAL A 101 -9.30 -10.13 -7.20
N ASP A 102 -10.29 -9.37 -7.65
CA ASP A 102 -10.28 -7.91 -7.66
C ASP A 102 -11.62 -7.35 -7.13
N PRO A 103 -11.70 -7.10 -5.81
CA PRO A 103 -12.92 -6.60 -5.17
C PRO A 103 -13.36 -5.20 -5.63
N PHE A 104 -12.45 -4.44 -6.26
CA PHE A 104 -12.71 -3.10 -6.75
C PHE A 104 -13.17 -3.08 -8.22
N PHE A 105 -13.20 -4.24 -8.88
CA PHE A 105 -13.64 -4.33 -10.26
C PHE A 105 -15.15 -4.05 -10.38
N ALA A 106 -15.47 -3.04 -11.18
CA ALA A 106 -16.83 -2.68 -11.55
C ALA A 106 -16.83 -2.20 -13.01
N PRO A 107 -17.50 -2.92 -13.94
CA PRO A 107 -17.58 -2.49 -15.33
C PRO A 107 -18.24 -1.11 -15.47
N THR A 108 -17.63 -0.22 -16.23
CA THR A 108 -18.15 1.11 -16.54
C THR A 108 -19.22 1.06 -17.62
N GLU A 109 -19.94 2.18 -17.81
CA GLU A 109 -20.99 2.29 -18.83
C GLU A 109 -20.48 2.13 -20.26
N SER A 110 -19.23 2.54 -20.54
CA SER A 110 -18.58 2.33 -21.83
C SER A 110 -18.11 0.90 -22.08
N GLU A 111 -17.88 0.13 -21.01
CA GLU A 111 -17.35 -1.24 -21.10
C GLU A 111 -18.46 -2.30 -21.14
N ALA A 112 -19.63 -2.02 -20.58
CA ALA A 112 -20.66 -3.03 -20.37
C ALA A 112 -22.09 -2.48 -20.41
N SER A 113 -23.01 -3.31 -20.92
CA SER A 113 -24.44 -3.00 -20.95
C SER A 113 -25.05 -2.86 -19.53
N PRO A 114 -26.20 -2.17 -19.37
CA PRO A 114 -26.84 -2.02 -18.07
C PRO A 114 -27.09 -3.35 -17.33
N ARG A 115 -27.46 -4.40 -18.07
CA ARG A 115 -27.69 -5.75 -17.52
C ARG A 115 -26.42 -6.36 -16.95
N VAL A 116 -25.29 -6.24 -17.65
CA VAL A 116 -24.00 -6.75 -17.19
C VAL A 116 -23.53 -5.99 -15.95
N ARG A 117 -23.65 -4.66 -15.97
CA ARG A 117 -23.31 -3.82 -14.80
C ARG A 117 -24.14 -4.17 -13.57
N ALA A 118 -25.45 -4.40 -13.74
CA ALA A 118 -26.32 -4.84 -12.66
C ALA A 118 -25.88 -6.18 -12.07
N ALA A 119 -25.60 -7.18 -12.91
CA ALA A 119 -25.12 -8.49 -12.46
C ALA A 119 -23.82 -8.39 -11.62
N PHE A 120 -22.82 -7.64 -12.09
CA PHE A 120 -21.59 -7.40 -11.32
C PHE A 120 -21.86 -6.67 -10.01
N SER A 121 -22.71 -5.64 -10.04
CA SER A 121 -23.09 -4.86 -8.86
C SER A 121 -23.74 -5.73 -7.78
N ASP A 122 -24.65 -6.62 -8.18
CA ASP A 122 -25.40 -7.47 -7.26
C ASP A 122 -24.52 -8.55 -6.61
N VAL A 123 -23.66 -9.20 -7.39
CA VAL A 123 -22.70 -10.18 -6.86
C VAL A 123 -21.69 -9.49 -5.92
N ARG A 124 -21.15 -8.33 -6.31
CA ARG A 124 -20.19 -7.59 -5.48
C ARG A 124 -20.83 -7.19 -4.14
N LYS A 125 -22.03 -6.64 -4.13
CA LYS A 125 -22.77 -6.31 -2.88
C LYS A 125 -22.88 -7.49 -1.90
N LYS A 126 -23.08 -8.71 -2.41
CA LYS A 126 -23.18 -9.94 -1.60
C LYS A 126 -21.81 -10.37 -1.04
N LEU A 127 -20.76 -10.28 -1.85
CA LEU A 127 -19.43 -10.82 -1.49
C LEU A 127 -18.56 -9.88 -0.66
N LEU A 128 -18.67 -8.56 -0.86
CA LEU A 128 -17.78 -7.58 -0.21
C LEU A 128 -17.65 -7.75 1.32
N PRO A 129 -18.70 -8.01 2.11
CA PRO A 129 -18.55 -8.22 3.56
C PRO A 129 -17.67 -9.41 3.92
N GLY A 130 -17.83 -10.53 3.20
CA GLY A 130 -17.04 -11.74 3.41
C GLY A 130 -15.58 -11.53 3.02
N ILE A 131 -15.33 -10.82 1.91
CA ILE A 131 -13.99 -10.44 1.46
C ILE A 131 -13.34 -9.50 2.49
N ALA A 132 -14.05 -8.48 2.99
CA ALA A 132 -13.48 -7.58 3.99
C ALA A 132 -13.11 -8.29 5.29
N ALA A 133 -13.93 -9.22 5.77
CA ALA A 133 -13.64 -10.01 6.97
C ALA A 133 -12.40 -10.92 6.79
N SER A 134 -12.25 -11.55 5.62
CA SER A 134 -11.08 -12.38 5.32
C SER A 134 -9.81 -11.54 5.13
N SER A 135 -9.91 -10.40 4.43
CA SER A 135 -8.81 -9.42 4.27
C SER A 135 -8.33 -8.88 5.61
N TYR A 136 -9.22 -8.57 6.55
CA TYR A 136 -8.84 -8.17 7.92
C TYR A 136 -8.03 -9.26 8.62
N THR A 137 -8.51 -10.49 8.58
CA THR A 137 -7.83 -11.63 9.22
C THR A 137 -6.43 -11.82 8.64
N ALA A 138 -6.29 -11.75 7.31
CA ALA A 138 -5.00 -11.85 6.64
C ALA A 138 -4.07 -10.68 6.98
N ALA A 139 -4.59 -9.44 6.97
CA ALA A 139 -3.82 -8.24 7.30
C ALA A 139 -3.30 -8.27 8.74
N LYS A 140 -4.16 -8.68 9.68
CA LYS A 140 -3.80 -8.86 11.09
C LYS A 140 -2.70 -9.91 11.26
N GLN A 141 -2.82 -11.06 10.59
CA GLN A 141 -1.77 -12.09 10.64
C GLN A 141 -0.43 -11.57 10.11
N THR A 142 -0.43 -10.78 9.04
CA THR A 142 0.79 -10.14 8.50
C THR A 142 1.39 -9.12 9.46
N PHE A 143 0.55 -8.33 10.13
CA PHE A 143 0.99 -7.43 11.19
C PHE A 143 1.60 -8.18 12.38
N ASP A 144 0.94 -9.25 12.85
CA ASP A 144 1.40 -10.08 13.95
C ASP A 144 2.73 -10.79 13.62
N ARG A 145 2.98 -11.11 12.33
CA ARG A 145 4.27 -11.61 11.81
C ARG A 145 5.38 -10.56 11.79
N LYS A 146 5.13 -9.32 12.24
CA LYS A 146 6.07 -8.19 12.25
C LYS A 146 6.52 -7.79 10.85
N GLU A 147 5.61 -7.85 9.88
CA GLU A 147 5.82 -7.36 8.52
C GLU A 147 5.00 -6.06 8.29
N PRO A 148 5.36 -4.94 8.96
CA PRO A 148 4.51 -3.76 9.04
C PRO A 148 4.27 -3.11 7.67
N ALA A 149 5.26 -3.10 6.78
CA ALA A 149 5.10 -2.52 5.44
C ALA A 149 4.12 -3.32 4.55
N ALA A 150 4.06 -4.64 4.71
CA ALA A 150 3.07 -5.46 4.01
C ALA A 150 1.69 -5.28 4.64
N ALA A 151 1.61 -5.31 5.98
CA ALA A 151 0.37 -5.09 6.72
C ALA A 151 -0.25 -3.71 6.44
N GLU A 152 0.56 -2.66 6.34
CA GLU A 152 0.12 -1.30 6.01
C GLU A 152 -0.65 -1.28 4.69
N ARG A 153 -0.08 -1.87 3.63
CA ARG A 153 -0.75 -1.94 2.32
C ARG A 153 -2.07 -2.70 2.41
N MET A 154 -2.08 -3.84 3.11
CA MET A 154 -3.29 -4.65 3.28
C MET A 154 -4.39 -3.92 4.07
N PHE A 155 -4.04 -3.22 5.16
CA PHE A 155 -5.02 -2.44 5.93
C PHE A 155 -5.52 -1.23 5.17
N ARG A 156 -4.68 -0.59 4.34
CA ARG A 156 -5.10 0.50 3.46
C ARG A 156 -6.12 0.02 2.43
N ASP A 157 -5.87 -1.12 1.80
CA ASP A 157 -6.80 -1.72 0.85
C ASP A 157 -8.10 -2.16 1.53
N LEU A 158 -8.03 -2.73 2.73
CA LEU A 158 -9.20 -3.08 3.52
C LEU A 158 -10.04 -1.85 3.89
N VAL A 159 -9.40 -0.76 4.34
CA VAL A 159 -10.09 0.50 4.64
C VAL A 159 -10.81 1.01 3.38
N ARG A 160 -10.14 1.03 2.23
CA ARG A 160 -10.76 1.39 0.96
C ARG A 160 -11.94 0.49 0.59
N LEU A 161 -11.84 -0.81 0.86
CA LEU A 161 -12.92 -1.78 0.62
C LEU A 161 -14.12 -1.54 1.53
N LEU A 162 -13.88 -1.22 2.80
CA LEU A 162 -14.92 -0.92 3.80
C LEU A 162 -15.61 0.42 3.52
N ASP A 163 -14.88 1.38 2.92
CA ASP A 163 -15.41 2.68 2.49
C ASP A 163 -16.12 2.62 1.12
N ASP A 164 -16.19 1.44 0.48
CA ASP A 164 -16.86 1.26 -0.81
C ASP A 164 -18.37 1.60 -0.69
N PRO A 165 -18.95 2.38 -1.62
CA PRO A 165 -20.38 2.73 -1.58
C PRO A 165 -21.31 1.53 -1.50
N GLN A 166 -20.93 0.39 -2.08
CA GLN A 166 -21.73 -0.83 -2.03
C GLN A 166 -21.73 -1.47 -0.65
N MET A 167 -20.75 -1.19 0.23
CA MET A 167 -20.79 -1.66 1.62
C MET A 167 -21.92 -1.01 2.42
N ASN A 168 -22.36 0.19 2.04
CA ASN A 168 -23.49 0.89 2.69
C ASN A 168 -23.38 0.93 4.23
N GLY A 169 -22.18 1.20 4.75
CA GLY A 169 -21.91 1.27 6.19
C GLY A 169 -21.87 -0.07 6.94
N ARG A 170 -21.99 -1.21 6.24
CA ARG A 170 -21.81 -2.53 6.86
C ARG A 170 -20.39 -2.66 7.41
N LEU A 171 -20.25 -3.35 8.55
CA LEU A 171 -18.97 -3.58 9.23
C LEU A 171 -18.28 -2.27 9.71
N ALA A 172 -19.05 -1.28 10.15
CA ALA A 172 -18.52 -0.01 10.67
C ALA A 172 -17.50 -0.21 11.82
N ASP A 173 -17.74 -1.15 12.73
CA ASP A 173 -16.78 -1.46 13.80
C ASP A 173 -15.45 -2.00 13.23
N LEU A 174 -15.51 -2.86 12.23
CA LEU A 174 -14.33 -3.38 11.54
C LEU A 174 -13.55 -2.25 10.85
N ARG A 175 -14.25 -1.23 10.33
CA ARG A 175 -13.64 -0.04 9.73
C ARG A 175 -12.87 0.81 10.73
N VAL A 176 -13.38 0.95 11.96
CA VAL A 176 -12.67 1.62 13.05
C VAL A 176 -11.41 0.82 13.43
N LEU A 177 -11.55 -0.50 13.61
CA LEU A 177 -10.42 -1.38 13.92
C LEU A 177 -9.35 -1.34 12.83
N ALA A 178 -9.74 -1.52 11.57
CA ALA A 178 -8.83 -1.48 10.43
C ALA A 178 -8.10 -0.15 10.30
N GLY A 179 -8.77 0.98 10.60
CA GLY A 179 -8.15 2.29 10.66
C GLY A 179 -7.06 2.39 11.73
N GLY A 180 -7.35 1.94 12.95
CA GLY A 180 -6.34 1.94 14.03
C GLY A 180 -5.13 1.05 13.72
N PHE A 181 -5.37 -0.12 13.11
CA PHE A 181 -4.26 -0.99 12.67
C PHE A 181 -3.46 -0.41 11.51
N LEU A 182 -4.10 0.32 10.60
CA LEU A 182 -3.40 1.05 9.54
C LEU A 182 -2.43 2.07 10.15
N ASP A 183 -2.88 2.87 11.11
CA ASP A 183 -2.03 3.87 11.78
C ASP A 183 -0.82 3.22 12.47
N LEU A 184 -1.06 2.11 13.18
CA LEU A 184 0.00 1.32 13.82
C LEU A 184 0.98 0.73 12.80
N ALA A 185 0.47 0.18 11.69
CA ALA A 185 1.30 -0.39 10.63
C ALA A 185 2.14 0.67 9.91
N THR A 186 1.57 1.84 9.60
CA THR A 186 2.30 2.97 9.01
C THR A 186 3.40 3.47 9.94
N ALA A 187 3.12 3.62 11.25
CA ALA A 187 4.13 4.03 12.22
C ALA A 187 5.27 3.01 12.33
N ALA A 188 4.97 1.71 12.24
CA ALA A 188 5.97 0.64 12.29
C ALA A 188 6.71 0.42 10.96
N ALA A 189 6.12 0.77 9.82
CA ALA A 189 6.71 0.65 8.49
C ALA A 189 7.60 1.82 8.11
N ALA A 190 7.49 2.96 8.80
CA ALA A 190 8.32 4.12 8.57
C ALA A 190 9.81 3.73 8.72
N PRO A 191 10.64 3.92 7.67
CA PRO A 191 12.06 3.64 7.78
C PRO A 191 12.66 4.51 8.89
N PRO A 192 13.63 3.99 9.67
CA PRO A 192 14.44 4.83 10.52
C PRO A 192 14.98 6.00 9.69
N PRO A 193 14.99 7.24 10.20
CA PRO A 193 15.48 8.39 9.45
C PRO A 193 16.88 8.06 8.90
N ALA A 194 17.01 8.05 7.57
CA ALA A 194 18.26 7.74 6.90
C ALA A 194 19.29 8.83 7.24
N PRO A 195 20.56 8.45 7.50
CA PRO A 195 21.64 9.43 7.56
C PRO A 195 21.79 10.12 6.20
N GLU A 196 21.84 11.45 6.19
CA GLU A 196 21.91 12.26 4.98
C GLU A 196 23.11 11.88 4.08
N PRO A 197 22.97 11.90 2.73
CA PRO A 197 23.99 11.42 1.82
C PRO A 197 25.23 12.32 1.82
N ALA A 198 26.40 11.72 2.05
CA ALA A 198 27.69 12.35 1.81
C ALA A 198 27.88 12.61 0.31
N SER A 199 27.86 13.89 -0.09
CA SER A 199 28.21 14.33 -1.43
C SER A 199 29.68 14.00 -1.76
N LYS A 200 29.90 13.13 -2.77
CA LYS A 200 31.24 12.90 -3.37
C LYS A 200 31.70 14.19 -4.09
N PRO A 201 32.98 14.62 -3.96
CA PRO A 201 33.49 15.79 -4.67
C PRO A 201 34.04 15.44 -6.07
N GLU A 202 33.72 16.28 -7.06
CA GLU A 202 34.37 16.38 -8.38
C GLU A 202 35.72 17.14 -8.24
N PRO A 203 36.77 16.83 -9.02
CA PRO A 203 38.14 17.06 -8.59
C PRO A 203 38.63 18.49 -8.90
N ALA A 204 38.90 19.26 -7.85
CA ALA A 204 39.73 20.45 -7.94
C ALA A 204 41.22 20.08 -7.84
N ARG A 205 41.86 20.24 -9.00
CA ARG A 205 43.29 20.45 -9.26
C ARG A 205 44.11 20.89 -8.03
N THR A 206 45.06 20.01 -7.71
CA THR A 206 46.42 20.22 -7.19
C THR A 206 46.75 21.60 -6.61
N GLU A 207 46.83 21.67 -5.27
CA GLU A 207 48.03 22.21 -4.63
C GLU A 207 48.51 21.25 -3.54
N ALA A 208 49.82 21.04 -3.57
CA ALA A 208 50.51 19.93 -2.95
C ALA A 208 51.04 20.31 -1.56
N ARG A 209 50.64 19.48 -0.59
CA ARG A 209 51.52 18.75 0.34
C ARG A 209 51.97 19.42 1.67
N ALA A 210 51.74 18.61 2.73
CA ALA A 210 52.34 18.54 4.07
C ALA A 210 51.54 19.29 5.17
N VAL A 211 50.98 18.71 6.22
CA VAL A 211 51.17 17.42 6.94
C VAL A 211 49.82 16.99 7.57
N ARG A 212 49.65 15.68 7.73
CA ARG A 212 48.49 14.96 8.32
C ARG A 212 47.98 15.54 9.65
N ALA A 213 46.68 15.86 9.71
CA ALA A 213 45.79 15.64 10.86
C ALA A 213 44.33 15.67 10.35
N ALA A 214 43.54 14.64 10.65
CA ALA A 214 42.13 14.55 10.25
C ALA A 214 41.30 15.67 10.92
N PRO A 215 40.38 16.37 10.20
CA PRO A 215 39.48 17.32 10.85
C PRO A 215 38.23 16.62 11.40
N ALA A 216 37.81 17.11 12.56
CA ALA A 216 36.86 16.52 13.48
C ALA A 216 35.40 16.52 12.99
N ILE A 217 34.68 15.50 13.48
CA ILE A 217 33.22 15.34 13.51
C ILE A 217 32.57 16.64 14.07
N PRO A 218 31.40 17.11 13.59
CA PRO A 218 30.70 18.23 14.21
C PRO A 218 30.24 17.83 15.62
N THR A 219 31.04 18.18 16.62
CA THR A 219 30.80 17.87 18.03
C THR A 219 29.58 18.67 18.52
N VAL A 220 28.49 17.98 18.84
CA VAL A 220 27.42 18.57 19.65
C VAL A 220 27.91 18.58 21.08
N TYR A 221 28.20 19.77 21.58
CA TYR A 221 28.86 19.97 22.85
C TYR A 221 27.90 19.77 24.03
N GLY A 222 28.37 19.04 25.05
CA GLY A 222 27.67 18.82 26.32
C GLY A 222 28.21 19.74 27.44
N GLY A 223 27.53 19.75 28.59
CA GLY A 223 27.85 20.66 29.71
C GLY A 223 29.17 20.40 30.45
N GLU A 224 30.00 19.46 30.02
CA GLU A 224 31.20 19.03 30.74
C GLU A 224 32.51 19.21 29.95
N GLU A 225 32.50 19.78 28.74
CA GLU A 225 33.76 19.95 27.99
C GLU A 225 34.48 21.28 28.33
N PRO A 226 35.82 21.26 28.50
CA PRO A 226 36.60 22.46 28.78
C PRO A 226 36.49 23.52 27.67
N GLY A 227 36.24 24.78 28.04
CA GLY A 227 36.22 25.92 27.11
C GLY A 227 34.86 26.28 26.51
N ILE A 228 33.79 25.54 26.85
CA ILE A 228 32.42 25.88 26.45
C ILE A 228 31.78 26.80 27.50
N VAL A 229 31.23 27.92 27.04
CA VAL A 229 30.28 28.72 27.82
C VAL A 229 28.88 28.21 27.54
N ALA A 230 28.19 27.71 28.56
CA ALA A 230 26.85 27.12 28.45
C ALA A 230 25.79 28.15 27.98
N PRO A 231 24.70 27.70 27.32
CA PRO A 231 23.68 28.60 26.80
C PRO A 231 22.84 29.22 27.93
N VAL A 232 22.65 30.55 27.87
CA VAL A 232 21.90 31.32 28.85
C VAL A 232 20.43 31.37 28.44
N VAL A 233 19.53 31.08 29.39
CA VAL A 233 18.08 31.13 29.14
C VAL A 233 17.65 32.57 28.88
N LEU A 234 17.04 32.85 27.72
CA LEU A 234 16.38 34.13 27.45
C LEU A 234 14.87 34.02 27.67
N ARG A 235 14.27 32.93 27.19
CA ARG A 235 12.85 32.63 27.36
C ARG A 235 12.63 31.13 27.43
N GLN A 236 12.21 30.65 28.59
CA GLN A 236 11.89 29.24 28.83
C GLN A 236 10.63 29.16 29.70
N GLN A 237 9.47 29.37 29.07
CA GLN A 237 8.19 29.27 29.76
C GLN A 237 7.76 27.81 29.83
N VAL A 238 7.72 27.26 31.04
CA VAL A 238 7.14 25.93 31.31
C VAL A 238 5.63 26.09 31.41
N PRO A 239 4.83 25.27 30.70
CA PRO A 239 3.38 25.41 30.72
C PRO A 239 2.80 25.07 32.09
N ASN A 240 1.66 25.70 32.42
CA ASN A 240 0.89 25.33 33.61
C ASN A 240 0.22 23.97 33.41
N ILE A 241 0.11 23.20 34.49
CA ILE A 241 -0.57 21.90 34.48
C ILE A 241 -2.09 22.13 34.35
N PRO A 242 -2.78 21.52 33.38
CA PRO A 242 -4.24 21.56 33.30
C PRO A 242 -4.91 20.97 34.55
N ALA A 243 -5.96 21.63 35.05
CA ALA A 243 -6.67 21.24 36.28
C ALA A 243 -7.11 19.76 36.29
N ALA A 244 -7.51 19.24 35.14
CA ALA A 244 -7.97 17.87 34.97
C ALA A 244 -6.91 16.79 35.29
N ILE A 245 -5.62 17.12 35.24
CA ILE A 245 -4.54 16.13 35.39
C ILE A 245 -3.59 16.41 36.55
N ILE A 246 -3.85 17.43 37.38
CA ILE A 246 -2.94 17.87 38.46
C ILE A 246 -2.54 16.72 39.40
N GLY A 247 -3.46 15.82 39.75
CA GLY A 247 -3.18 14.65 40.61
C GLY A 247 -2.65 13.41 39.88
N MET A 248 -2.54 13.46 38.55
CA MET A 248 -2.19 12.31 37.70
C MET A 248 -0.78 12.43 37.08
N THR A 249 -0.10 13.56 37.29
CA THR A 249 1.26 13.81 36.76
C THR A 249 2.33 13.27 37.69
N LYS A 250 3.43 12.74 37.13
CA LYS A 250 4.65 12.48 37.92
C LYS A 250 5.29 13.79 38.39
N GLU A 251 5.96 13.73 39.53
CA GLU A 251 6.62 14.90 40.14
C GLU A 251 7.79 15.46 39.33
N ARG A 252 8.42 14.63 38.49
CA ARG A 252 9.61 15.01 37.73
C ARG A 252 9.57 14.44 36.32
N GLY A 253 9.98 15.27 35.37
CA GLY A 253 10.29 14.89 34.00
C GLY A 253 11.66 15.41 33.57
N MET A 254 12.19 14.85 32.50
CA MET A 254 13.48 15.27 31.93
C MET A 254 13.32 15.44 30.43
N LEU A 255 13.73 16.60 29.94
CA LEU A 255 13.67 17.01 28.54
C LEU A 255 15.07 17.36 28.05
N ASP A 256 15.56 16.63 27.06
CA ASP A 256 16.73 17.04 26.29
C ASP A 256 16.31 18.05 25.24
N VAL A 257 17.05 19.16 25.15
CA VAL A 257 16.92 20.12 24.06
C VAL A 257 18.26 20.33 23.39
N THR A 258 18.27 20.36 22.06
CA THR A 258 19.43 20.79 21.27
C THR A 258 19.19 22.23 20.82
N ILE A 259 20.10 23.10 21.21
CA ILE A 259 20.06 24.53 20.92
C ILE A 259 21.05 24.80 19.77
N ASP A 260 20.62 25.53 18.75
CA ASP A 260 21.47 25.93 17.63
C ASP A 260 22.36 27.15 17.96
N GLU A 261 23.20 27.52 16.99
CA GLU A 261 24.13 28.65 17.06
C GLU A 261 23.40 30.01 17.12
N GLN A 262 22.09 30.03 16.86
CA GLN A 262 21.21 31.19 16.95
C GLN A 262 20.38 31.18 18.24
N GLY A 263 20.58 30.18 19.12
CA GLY A 263 19.88 30.08 20.39
C GLY A 263 18.44 29.55 20.30
N ARG A 264 18.07 28.89 19.20
CA ARG A 264 16.76 28.27 18.98
C ARG A 264 16.80 26.78 19.29
N VAL A 265 15.70 26.24 19.79
CA VAL A 265 15.56 24.80 20.01
C VAL A 265 15.28 24.13 18.66
N ILE A 266 16.18 23.26 18.22
CA ILE A 266 16.08 22.53 16.95
C ILE A 266 15.75 21.05 17.13
N ALA A 267 15.94 20.49 18.33
CA ALA A 267 15.54 19.14 18.66
C ALA A 267 15.12 19.04 20.13
N MET A 268 14.17 18.14 20.42
CA MET A 268 13.64 17.89 21.76
C MET A 268 13.43 16.39 21.95
N THR A 269 13.78 15.85 23.12
CA THR A 269 13.53 14.45 23.45
C THR A 269 13.16 14.31 24.91
N LEU A 270 11.98 13.73 25.19
CA LEU A 270 11.60 13.38 26.55
C LEU A 270 12.38 12.14 26.99
N ARG A 271 13.20 12.29 28.04
CA ARG A 271 13.84 11.18 28.74
C ARG A 271 12.93 10.58 29.80
N THR A 272 12.14 11.42 30.45
CA THR A 272 11.20 10.99 31.48
C THR A 272 9.86 11.67 31.24
N VAL A 273 8.89 10.86 30.84
CA VAL A 273 7.49 11.22 30.57
C VAL A 273 6.78 11.50 31.90
N ILE A 274 6.14 12.68 31.99
CA ILE A 274 5.38 13.12 33.18
C ILE A 274 3.94 12.62 33.09
N HIS A 275 3.27 12.93 31.98
CA HIS A 275 1.91 12.55 31.65
C HIS A 275 1.66 12.88 30.17
N PRO A 276 1.08 11.98 29.35
CA PRO A 276 0.99 12.17 27.90
C PRO A 276 0.40 13.51 27.45
N LEU A 277 -0.65 13.99 28.13
CA LEU A 277 -1.28 15.29 27.84
C LEU A 277 -0.40 16.48 28.23
N TYR A 278 0.36 16.37 29.32
CA TYR A 278 1.25 17.45 29.75
C TYR A 278 2.53 17.48 28.91
N ASP A 279 3.03 16.30 28.51
CA ASP A 279 4.24 16.17 27.71
C ASP A 279 4.06 16.76 26.30
N SER A 280 2.88 16.62 25.69
CA SER A 280 2.57 17.27 24.41
C SER A 280 2.54 18.80 24.51
N LEU A 281 2.00 19.33 25.62
CA LEU A 281 1.99 20.76 25.91
C LEU A 281 3.42 21.28 26.14
N LEU A 282 4.22 20.55 26.91
CA LEU A 282 5.63 20.85 27.19
C LEU A 282 6.47 20.88 25.91
N LEU A 283 6.33 19.88 25.03
CA LEU A 283 7.03 19.85 23.74
C LEU A 283 6.61 21.00 22.83
N THR A 284 5.34 21.40 22.87
CA THR A 284 4.85 22.53 22.07
C THR A 284 5.44 23.83 22.58
N SER A 285 5.40 24.09 23.90
CA SER A 285 6.02 25.28 24.49
C SER A 285 7.53 25.33 24.29
N ALA A 286 8.21 24.17 24.30
CA ALA A 286 9.66 24.11 24.17
C ALA A 286 10.21 24.51 22.79
N ARG A 287 9.39 24.46 21.73
CA ARG A 287 9.75 24.99 20.39
C ARG A 287 9.95 26.50 20.39
N ASP A 288 9.19 27.20 21.24
CA ASP A 288 9.21 28.67 21.32
C ASP A 288 10.27 29.19 22.29
N TRP A 289 11.02 28.30 22.94
CA TRP A 289 12.08 28.69 23.86
C TRP A 289 13.25 29.33 23.13
N LYS A 290 13.85 30.34 23.77
CA LYS A 290 14.99 31.12 23.26
C LYS A 290 16.11 31.12 24.27
N TYR A 291 17.32 30.97 23.75
CA TYR A 291 18.56 30.94 24.50
C TYR A 291 19.54 31.92 23.88
N ARG A 292 20.50 32.38 24.65
CA ARG A 292 21.78 32.83 24.12
C ARG A 292 22.57 31.56 23.78
N PRO A 293 23.08 31.40 22.55
CA PRO A 293 23.77 30.17 22.14
C PRO A 293 24.97 29.90 23.04
N ALA A 294 25.34 28.62 23.15
CA ALA A 294 26.60 28.26 23.79
C ALA A 294 27.75 28.75 22.92
N THR A 295 28.87 29.13 23.52
CA THR A 295 30.06 29.53 22.75
C THR A 295 31.26 28.69 23.14
N LEU A 296 31.96 28.14 22.16
CA LEU A 296 33.27 27.54 22.33
C LEU A 296 34.32 28.54 21.83
N ASN A 297 35.21 29.00 22.70
CA ASN A 297 36.23 30.01 22.35
C ASN A 297 35.64 31.28 21.69
N GLY A 298 34.44 31.70 22.11
CA GLY A 298 33.73 32.87 21.57
C GLY A 298 32.91 32.62 20.29
N VAL A 299 32.99 31.43 19.69
CA VAL A 299 32.19 31.05 18.51
C VAL A 299 30.91 30.34 18.95
N PRO A 300 29.72 30.75 18.49
CA PRO A 300 28.48 30.04 18.77
C PRO A 300 28.54 28.58 18.28
N VAL A 301 28.13 27.65 19.13
CA VAL A 301 28.11 26.21 18.83
C VAL A 301 26.77 25.60 19.21
N ARG A 302 26.43 24.49 18.55
CA ARG A 302 25.28 23.68 18.93
C ARG A 302 25.53 23.02 20.28
N PHE A 303 24.55 23.08 21.16
CA PHE A 303 24.67 22.60 22.52
C PHE A 303 23.48 21.75 22.93
N LYS A 304 23.76 20.59 23.51
CA LYS A 304 22.72 19.72 24.07
C LYS A 304 22.57 20.00 25.57
N LYS A 305 21.38 20.44 25.98
CA LYS A 305 21.04 20.74 27.37
C LYS A 305 19.96 19.79 27.88
N ILE A 306 20.18 19.22 29.06
CA ILE A 306 19.17 18.44 29.79
C ILE A 306 18.44 19.39 30.73
N ILE A 307 17.11 19.41 30.67
CA ILE A 307 16.25 20.26 31.49
C ILE A 307 15.39 19.35 32.37
N GLN A 308 15.54 19.50 33.68
CA GLN A 308 14.67 18.84 34.65
C GLN A 308 13.41 19.69 34.87
N ILE A 309 12.25 19.11 34.60
CA ILE A 309 10.95 19.71 34.92
C ILE A 309 10.52 19.13 36.27
N SER A 310 10.29 20.00 37.26
CA SER A 310 9.80 19.60 38.58
C SER A 310 8.43 20.20 38.79
N LEU A 311 7.44 19.36 39.10
CA LEU A 311 6.07 19.78 39.37
C LEU A 311 5.84 19.79 40.89
N PRO A 312 5.19 20.83 41.43
CA PRO A 312 4.88 20.88 42.85
C PRO A 312 3.90 19.77 43.20
N ARG A 313 4.20 19.03 44.26
CA ARG A 313 3.22 18.13 44.90
C ARG A 313 2.11 19.00 45.48
N ARG A 314 0.86 18.78 45.08
CA ARG A 314 -0.32 19.29 45.77
C ARG A 314 -1.18 18.14 46.21
#